data_AF-A0A6B3EMS0-F1
#
_entry.id   AF-A0A6B3EMS0-F1
#
_cell.length_a   1.000
_cell.length_b   1.000
_cell.length_c   1.000
_cell.angle_alpha   90.00
_cell.angle_beta   90.00
_cell.angle_gamma   90.00
#
_symmetry.space_group_name_H-M   'P 1'
#
loop_
_entity.id
_entity.type
_entity.pdbx_description
1 polymer ?
#
loop_
_entity_poly.entity_id
_entity_poly.type
_entity_poly.pdbx_seq_one_letter_code
_entity_poly.pdbx_strand_id
1 'polypeptide(L)' 'MPTFSLAPQGPFALSAALGFLTDFTPAAYPAEDDGVLRLAFPADDGTHVVGCAVRQPEDAGDVRAEWTSDGA' A
#
# COMPACT_ATOMS: atom_id res chain seq x y z
N MET A 1 -10.26 8.04 7.97
CA MET A 1 -9.07 7.26 7.55
C MET A 1 -7.86 7.78 8.29
N PRO A 2 -7.47 7.13 9.38
CA PRO A 2 -6.18 7.38 10.03
C PRO A 2 -5.01 7.15 9.06
N THR A 3 -3.93 7.90 9.27
CA THR A 3 -2.75 7.90 8.41
C THR A 3 -1.48 7.73 9.23
N PHE A 4 -0.47 7.06 8.67
CA PHE A 4 0.87 7.01 9.26
C PHE A 4 1.94 7.14 8.19
N SER A 5 3.15 7.53 8.60
CA SER A 5 4.32 7.64 7.74
C SER A 5 5.31 6.52 8.04
N LEU A 6 5.91 5.99 7.00
CA LEU A 6 7.06 5.10 7.04
C LEU A 6 8.26 5.87 6.48
N ALA A 7 9.41 5.76 7.15
CA ALA A 7 10.67 6.36 6.74
C ALA A 7 11.66 5.25 6.34
N PRO A 8 11.65 4.79 5.07
CA PRO A 8 12.57 3.76 4.59
C PRO A 8 14.03 4.17 4.83
N GLN A 9 14.86 3.20 5.21
CA GLN A 9 16.29 3.42 5.40
C GLN A 9 17.06 2.95 4.17
N GLY A 10 17.79 3.86 3.52
CA GLY A 10 18.51 3.60 2.27
C GLY A 10 17.67 3.86 1.02
N PRO A 11 18.18 3.50 -0.18
CA PRO A 11 17.48 3.73 -1.44
C PRO A 11 16.14 2.98 -1.47
N PHE A 12 15.05 3.72 -1.59
CA PHE A 12 13.69 3.17 -1.68
C PHE A 12 12.85 4.01 -2.65
N ALA A 13 12.13 3.34 -3.53
CA ALA A 13 11.15 3.96 -4.43
C ALA A 13 9.91 3.06 -4.51
N LEU A 14 8.75 3.59 -4.12
CA LEU A 14 7.47 2.87 -4.19
C LEU A 14 7.11 2.50 -5.63
N SER A 15 7.46 3.36 -6.60
CA SER A 15 7.27 3.11 -8.03
C SER A 15 8.00 1.84 -8.50
N ALA A 16 9.21 1.59 -8.00
CA ALA A 16 9.96 0.36 -8.32
C ALA A 16 9.28 -0.88 -7.74
N ALA A 17 8.75 -0.79 -6.51
CA ALA A 17 7.99 -1.88 -5.89
C ALA A 17 6.68 -2.17 -6.63
N LEU A 18 5.95 -1.13 -7.05
CA LEU A 18 4.75 -1.27 -7.88
C LEU A 18 5.08 -1.97 -9.21
N GLY A 19 6.12 -1.55 -9.91
CA GLY A 19 6.56 -2.21 -11.15
C GLY A 19 6.88 -3.69 -10.95
N PHE A 20 7.56 -4.05 -9.87
CA PHE A 20 7.82 -5.45 -9.53
C PHE A 20 6.52 -6.26 -9.30
N LEU A 21 5.54 -5.68 -8.60
CA LEU A 21 4.29 -6.36 -8.27
C LEU A 21 3.34 -6.51 -9.46
N THR A 22 3.35 -5.56 -10.41
CA THR A 22 2.53 -5.61 -11.63
C THR A 22 2.77 -6.89 -12.44
N ASP A 23 4.01 -7.37 -12.48
CA ASP A 23 4.37 -8.59 -13.22
C ASP A 23 4.35 -9.86 -12.33
N PHE A 24 3.92 -9.74 -11.07
CA PHE A 24 3.93 -10.84 -10.11
C PHE A 24 2.53 -11.46 -9.94
N THR A 25 2.19 -12.42 -10.81
CA THR A 25 0.99 -13.26 -10.62
C THR A 25 1.18 -14.19 -9.40
N PRO A 26 0.17 -14.40 -8.52
CA PRO A 26 -1.25 -14.06 -8.63
C PRO A 26 -1.66 -12.71 -8.00
N ALA A 27 -0.71 -11.86 -7.60
CA ALA A 27 -0.99 -10.57 -6.95
C ALA A 27 -1.32 -9.43 -7.94
N ALA A 28 -1.11 -9.65 -9.25
CA ALA A 28 -1.47 -8.75 -10.33
C ALA A 28 -3.00 -8.67 -10.55
N TYR A 29 -3.73 -8.20 -9.54
CA TYR A 29 -5.11 -7.79 -9.71
C TYR A 29 -5.15 -6.49 -10.51
N PRO A 30 -6.16 -6.29 -11.37
CA PRO A 30 -6.36 -5.01 -12.04
C PRO A 30 -6.45 -3.89 -10.99
N ALA A 31 -5.54 -2.93 -11.08
CA ALA A 31 -5.51 -1.74 -10.24
C ALA A 31 -5.38 -0.50 -11.14
N GLU A 32 -5.76 0.66 -10.59
CA GLU A 32 -5.52 1.94 -11.27
C GLU A 32 -4.02 2.21 -11.33
N ASP A 33 -3.52 2.68 -12.47
CA ASP A 33 -2.13 3.14 -12.62
C ASP A 33 -1.99 4.58 -12.11
N ASP A 34 -2.20 4.74 -10.80
CA ASP A 34 -2.21 6.03 -10.11
C ASP A 34 -1.04 6.19 -9.11
N GLY A 35 -0.11 5.24 -9.11
CA GLY A 35 1.03 5.22 -8.20
C GLY A 35 0.67 4.86 -6.75
N VAL A 36 -0.53 4.36 -6.49
CA VAL A 36 -0.99 3.97 -5.14
C VAL A 36 -1.02 2.45 -5.01
N LEU A 37 -0.19 1.92 -4.12
CA LEU A 37 -0.23 0.50 -3.75
C LEU A 37 -1.40 0.26 -2.79
N ARG A 38 -2.36 -0.57 -3.22
CA ARG A 38 -3.53 -0.95 -2.41
C ARG A 38 -3.37 -2.37 -1.91
N LEU A 39 -3.42 -2.53 -0.60
CA LEU A 39 -3.29 -3.81 0.09
C LEU A 39 -4.52 -4.06 0.95
N ALA A 40 -4.92 -5.32 1.05
CA ALA A 40 -6.01 -5.76 1.93
C ALA A 40 -5.51 -6.92 2.80
N PHE A 41 -5.77 -6.83 4.10
CA PHE A 41 -5.39 -7.84 5.09
C PHE A 41 -6.63 -8.29 5.88
N PRO A 42 -6.77 -9.58 6.21
CA PRO A 42 -7.75 -10.01 7.19
C PRO A 42 -7.40 -9.39 8.55
N ALA A 43 -8.40 -8.87 9.26
CA ALA A 43 -8.24 -8.43 10.63
C ALA A 43 -8.07 -9.63 11.57
N ASP A 44 -7.47 -9.40 12.74
CA ASP A 44 -7.21 -10.43 13.75
C ASP A 44 -8.50 -11.05 14.33
N ASP A 45 -9.64 -10.39 14.15
CA ASP A 45 -10.96 -10.89 14.55
C ASP A 45 -11.53 -11.98 13.62
N GLY A 46 -10.89 -12.21 12.47
CA GLY A 46 -11.29 -13.24 11.50
C GLY A 46 -12.56 -12.95 10.73
N THR A 47 -13.09 -11.73 10.80
CA THR A 47 -14.35 -11.31 10.18
C THR A 47 -14.24 -10.04 9.35
N HIS A 48 -13.39 -9.11 9.75
CA HIS A 48 -13.23 -7.82 9.09
C HIS A 48 -12.00 -7.79 8.17
N VAL A 49 -11.97 -6.80 7.28
CA VAL A 49 -10.87 -6.54 6.36
C VAL A 49 -10.30 -5.15 6.62
N VAL A 50 -8.97 -5.09 6.76
CA VAL A 50 -8.23 -3.83 6.83
C VAL A 50 -7.65 -3.53 5.46
N GLY A 51 -8.05 -2.40 4.89
CA GLY A 51 -7.49 -1.84 3.67
C GLY A 51 -6.39 -0.83 3.96
N CYS A 52 -5.35 -0.81 3.13
CA CYS A 52 -4.27 0.16 3.19
C CYS A 52 -3.98 0.71 1.80
N ALA A 53 -4.02 2.04 1.66
CA ALA A 53 -3.60 2.76 0.46
C ALA A 53 -2.25 3.42 0.73
N VAL A 54 -1.24 3.06 -0.06
CA VAL A 54 0.15 3.45 0.15
C VAL A 54 0.66 4.35 -0.97
N ARG A 55 1.09 5.52 -0.50
CA ARG A 55 1.68 6.71 -1.11
C ARG A 55 3.18 6.91 -1.10
N GLN A 56 3.83 7.36 -2.18
CA GLN A 56 5.09 8.11 -2.03
C GLN A 56 5.00 9.44 -2.78
N PRO A 57 4.81 10.58 -2.09
CA PRO A 57 4.58 11.87 -2.74
C PRO A 57 5.78 12.40 -3.55
N GLU A 58 6.99 11.98 -3.17
CA GLU A 58 8.26 12.34 -3.80
C GLU A 58 9.10 11.06 -3.93
N ASP A 59 9.84 10.89 -5.02
CA ASP A 59 10.56 9.64 -5.34
C ASP A 59 11.56 9.16 -4.25
N ALA A 60 11.97 10.05 -3.34
CA ALA A 60 12.86 9.75 -2.21
C ALA A 60 12.28 10.15 -0.84
N GLY A 61 10.97 10.44 -0.77
CA GLY A 61 10.31 10.92 0.44
C GLY A 61 9.70 9.81 1.30
N ASP A 62 9.18 10.21 2.45
CA ASP A 62 8.42 9.34 3.34
C ASP A 62 7.25 8.67 2.61
N VAL A 63 7.05 7.40 2.89
CA VAL A 63 5.91 6.64 2.40
C VAL A 63 4.73 6.91 3.33
N ARG A 64 3.61 7.34 2.76
CA ARG A 64 2.37 7.61 3.51
C ARG A 64 1.39 6.49 3.32
N ALA A 65 0.85 5.97 4.41
CA ALA A 65 -0.18 4.95 4.40
C ALA A 65 -1.46 5.52 5.01
N GLU A 66 -2.57 5.29 4.31
CA GLU A 66 -3.92 5.61 4.78
C GLU A 66 -4.66 4.29 4.95
N TRP A 67 -5.29 4.06 6.11
CA TRP A 67 -5.98 2.80 6.37
C TRP A 67 -7.47 2.95 6.64
N THR A 68 -8.20 1.89 6.29
CA THR A 68 -9.64 1.70 6.47
C THR A 68 -9.89 0.33 7.09
N SER A 69 -10.94 0.22 7.88
CA SER A 69 -11.51 -1.07 8.30
C SER A 69 -13.00 -1.03 8.02
N ASP A 70 -13.58 -2.17 7.64
CA ASP A 70 -15.04 -2.33 7.51
C ASP A 70 -15.73 -2.61 8.86
N GLY A 71 -14.96 -2.80 9.94
CA GLY A 71 -15.43 -2.96 11.32
C GLY A 71 -15.27 -1.73 12.22
N ALA A 72 -14.87 -0.57 11.69
CA ALA A 72 -14.58 0.65 12.45
C ALA A 72 -15.38 1.88 11.99
#